data_AF-A0A6L7MSJ7-F1
#
_entry.id   AF-A0A6L7MSJ7-F1
#
_cell.length_a   1.000
_cell.length_b   1.000
_cell.length_c   1.000
_cell.angle_alpha   90.00
_cell.angle_beta   90.00
_cell.angle_gamma   90.00
#
_symmetry.space_group_name_H-M   'P 1'
#
loop_
_entity.id
_entity.type
_entity.pdbx_description
1 polymer ?
#
loop_
_entity_poly.entity_id
_entity_poly.type
_entity_poly.pdbx_seq_one_letter_code
_entity_poly.pdbx_strand_id
1 'polypeptide(L)'
;MSEADMTTGTGVPSFAPVPTSATEAQVISRPSLSYWQDAWRRLKANRRALISLWIVVGLLLFTVFGPFVWRVDPDDQDLDQISKPLGPASAATVATAFEPWAGVYNTLGPLPDTSVAADRLLAPAELVAVGEATTQAVRLSWQPNRTARGASGWRVYRNLYDPAPDHALGLPVGEILNPAETGFEDRLDLEPRRYFYSVLPLDAWGAESSNYITLSVDVKRVITAEEAVVKGLADDALELAPGDSVELAFHPLGTDYLGRDMLARLMHGARVSLFIGIVASFVYVAFGILYGAAAGFAGGRVDQLLMRFADFVVALPFLLFMILFRILFGVESGDSGIAPMLVAMVLLSWPATARLVRGQILQIREEGYVGAARLLGARSVWLVMRHMIPNTMGVILVTLTFAVPSAIFTEAFLSFIGMGVAPPTPSWGSMCNEGLKTMLTTPHELIAPALFISITVLAFNLLGDGLRDALDARMRSTE
;
A
#
# COMPACT_ATOMS: atom_id res chain seq x y z
N MET A 1 -35.46 99.54 -49.81
CA MET A 1 -34.13 99.54 -50.45
C MET A 1 -33.24 98.69 -49.55
N SER A 2 -33.15 97.40 -49.85
CA SER A 2 -32.11 96.74 -50.68
C SER A 2 -31.18 96.01 -49.71
N GLU A 3 -31.27 94.69 -49.65
CA GLU A 3 -30.33 93.74 -50.30
C GLU A 3 -29.32 93.26 -49.25
N ALA A 4 -29.30 91.98 -48.87
CA ALA A 4 -28.58 90.87 -49.52
C ALA A 4 -27.78 90.22 -48.37
N ASP A 5 -27.46 88.94 -48.22
CA ASP A 5 -27.66 87.65 -48.90
C ASP A 5 -27.05 86.67 -47.84
N MET A 6 -27.78 85.71 -47.28
CA MET A 6 -27.89 84.32 -47.75
C MET A 6 -26.67 83.43 -47.45
N THR A 7 -26.98 82.23 -46.92
CA THR A 7 -26.20 80.96 -46.94
C THR A 7 -25.00 80.84 -45.99
N THR A 8 -24.65 79.71 -45.36
CA THR A 8 -25.08 78.30 -45.39
C THR A 8 -24.25 77.54 -44.33
N GLY A 9 -24.74 76.44 -43.74
CA GLY A 9 -23.85 75.59 -42.94
C GLY A 9 -24.47 74.42 -42.18
N THR A 10 -25.15 73.53 -42.91
CA THR A 10 -25.37 72.09 -42.61
C THR A 10 -26.04 71.70 -41.28
N GLY A 11 -27.37 71.63 -41.30
CA GLY A 11 -28.13 70.72 -40.43
C GLY A 11 -27.97 69.29 -40.94
N VAL A 12 -27.43 68.40 -40.10
CA VAL A 12 -27.42 66.96 -40.38
C VAL A 12 -28.87 66.46 -40.37
N PRO A 13 -29.37 65.81 -41.43
CA PRO A 13 -30.72 65.26 -41.42
C PRO A 13 -30.80 64.12 -40.40
N SER A 14 -31.72 64.24 -39.43
CA SER A 14 -31.96 63.26 -38.35
C SER A 14 -32.38 61.85 -38.82
N PHE A 15 -32.52 61.63 -40.14
CA PHE A 15 -33.02 60.40 -40.75
C PHE A 15 -32.20 60.01 -41.99
N ALA A 16 -30.87 60.04 -41.89
CA ALA A 16 -30.01 59.37 -42.87
C ALA A 16 -29.85 57.88 -42.49
N PRO A 17 -29.92 56.93 -43.44
CA PRO A 17 -29.59 55.53 -43.16
C PRO A 17 -28.13 55.44 -42.70
N VAL A 18 -27.90 54.76 -41.59
CA VAL A 18 -26.56 54.52 -41.03
C VAL A 18 -25.68 53.88 -42.11
N PRO A 19 -24.46 54.38 -42.37
CA PRO A 19 -23.57 53.78 -43.36
C PRO A 19 -23.31 52.31 -43.01
N THR A 20 -23.46 51.43 -44.00
CA THR A 20 -23.41 49.97 -43.87
C THR A 20 -22.04 49.44 -43.41
N SER A 21 -21.02 50.30 -43.30
CA SER A 21 -19.73 50.01 -42.67
C SER A 21 -19.80 49.93 -41.14
N ALA A 22 -20.89 50.40 -40.52
CA ALA A 22 -21.14 50.23 -39.08
C ALA A 22 -21.90 48.93 -38.74
N THR A 23 -22.36 48.17 -39.75
CA THR A 23 -22.97 46.84 -39.57
C THR A 23 -21.92 45.73 -39.54
N GLU A 24 -20.65 46.05 -39.82
CA GLU A 24 -19.49 45.24 -39.40
C GLU A 24 -19.15 45.45 -37.92
N ALA A 25 -20.16 45.78 -37.09
CA ALA A 25 -20.09 45.61 -35.65
C ALA A 25 -19.94 44.11 -35.35
N GLN A 26 -18.68 43.65 -35.46
CA GLN A 26 -18.11 42.44 -34.91
C GLN A 26 -19.12 41.31 -34.75
N VAL A 27 -19.38 40.58 -35.84
CA VAL A 27 -19.76 39.18 -35.70
C VAL A 27 -18.55 38.48 -35.05
N ILE A 28 -18.44 38.58 -33.73
CA ILE A 28 -17.59 37.73 -32.91
C ILE A 28 -18.22 36.34 -32.99
N SER A 29 -18.08 35.69 -34.15
CA SER A 29 -18.31 34.26 -34.29
C SER A 29 -17.12 33.56 -33.62
N ARG A 30 -17.05 33.65 -32.29
CA ARG A 30 -16.32 32.62 -31.55
C ARG A 30 -17.00 31.31 -31.94
N PRO A 31 -16.27 30.34 -32.55
CA PRO A 31 -16.89 29.08 -32.95
C PRO A 31 -17.64 28.50 -31.74
N SER A 32 -18.88 28.07 -31.96
CA SER A 32 -19.70 27.47 -30.89
C SER A 32 -19.06 26.15 -30.48
N LEU A 33 -18.24 26.20 -29.43
CA LEU A 33 -17.57 25.03 -28.91
C LEU A 33 -18.62 24.08 -28.32
N SER A 34 -18.45 22.79 -28.57
CA SER A 34 -19.28 21.78 -27.92
C SER A 34 -19.10 21.86 -26.39
N TYR A 35 -20.16 21.57 -25.63
CA TYR A 35 -20.12 21.48 -24.16
C TYR A 35 -18.91 20.68 -23.66
N TRP A 36 -18.63 19.55 -24.30
CA TRP A 36 -17.49 18.69 -23.98
C TRP A 36 -16.13 19.29 -24.33
N GLN A 37 -16.06 20.05 -25.42
CA GLN A 37 -14.82 20.74 -25.81
C GLN A 37 -14.51 21.89 -24.83
N ASP A 38 -15.54 22.58 -24.36
CA ASP A 38 -15.38 23.65 -23.38
C ASP A 38 -15.00 23.12 -21.99
N ALA A 39 -15.69 22.06 -21.53
CA ALA A 39 -15.34 21.36 -20.29
C ALA A 39 -13.90 20.84 -20.32
N TRP A 40 -13.46 20.23 -21.42
CA TRP A 40 -12.08 19.76 -21.57
C TRP A 40 -11.05 20.88 -21.53
N ARG A 41 -11.34 22.04 -22.15
CA ARG A 41 -10.45 23.21 -22.08
C ARG A 41 -10.32 23.73 -20.65
N ARG A 42 -11.43 23.78 -19.91
CA ARG A 42 -11.46 24.22 -18.50
C ARG A 42 -10.70 23.25 -17.60
N LEU A 43 -10.87 21.94 -17.81
CA LEU A 43 -10.12 20.92 -17.08
C LEU A 43 -8.61 21.07 -17.30
N LYS A 44 -8.17 21.29 -18.55
CA LYS A 44 -6.77 21.58 -18.88
C LYS A 44 -6.23 22.88 -18.29
N ALA A 45 -7.09 23.87 -18.04
CA ALA A 45 -6.68 25.10 -17.37
C ALA A 45 -6.44 24.87 -15.86
N ASN A 46 -7.06 23.85 -15.26
CA ASN A 46 -6.90 23.52 -13.85
C ASN A 46 -5.63 22.69 -13.62
N ARG A 47 -4.57 23.35 -13.11
CA ARG A 47 -3.29 22.69 -12.80
C ARG A 47 -3.44 21.52 -11.82
N ARG A 48 -4.30 21.64 -10.81
CA ARG A 48 -4.52 20.58 -9.80
C ARG A 48 -5.13 19.34 -10.44
N ALA A 49 -6.14 19.54 -11.29
CA ALA A 49 -6.80 18.48 -12.03
C ALA A 49 -5.87 17.78 -13.04
N LEU A 50 -4.98 18.54 -13.69
CA LEU A 50 -3.99 17.96 -14.59
C LEU A 50 -2.94 17.13 -13.86
N ILE A 51 -2.41 17.64 -12.73
CA ILE A 51 -1.45 16.88 -11.91
C ILE A 51 -2.09 15.58 -11.43
N SER A 52 -3.32 15.64 -10.91
CA SER A 52 -4.01 14.44 -10.46
C SER A 52 -4.33 13.46 -11.59
N LEU A 53 -4.70 13.96 -12.78
CA LEU A 53 -4.87 13.13 -13.96
C LEU A 53 -3.57 12.39 -14.32
N TRP A 54 -2.42 13.07 -14.29
CA TRP A 54 -1.13 12.43 -14.54
C TRP A 54 -0.76 11.40 -13.48
N ILE A 55 -1.11 11.62 -12.21
CA ILE A 55 -0.93 10.63 -11.14
C ILE A 55 -1.80 9.40 -11.40
N VAL A 56 -3.07 9.57 -11.76
CA VAL A 56 -3.97 8.43 -12.11
C VAL A 56 -3.42 7.65 -13.30
N VAL A 57 -2.97 8.34 -14.35
CA VAL A 57 -2.33 7.69 -15.50
C VAL A 57 -1.06 6.95 -15.08
N GLY A 58 -0.21 7.56 -14.24
CA GLY A 58 0.98 6.92 -13.70
C GLY A 58 0.67 5.67 -12.89
N LEU A 59 -0.38 5.69 -12.07
CA LEU A 59 -0.84 4.52 -11.30
C LEU A 59 -1.37 3.41 -12.20
N LEU A 60 -2.13 3.75 -13.24
CA LEU A 60 -2.59 2.77 -14.24
C LEU A 60 -1.39 2.15 -14.98
N LEU A 61 -0.39 2.97 -15.36
CA LEU A 61 0.83 2.48 -15.99
C LEU A 61 1.63 1.57 -15.03
N PHE A 62 1.80 1.97 -13.78
CA PHE A 62 2.44 1.17 -12.74
C PHE A 62 1.76 -0.19 -12.58
N THR A 63 0.42 -0.21 -12.62
CA THR A 63 -0.39 -1.41 -12.47
C THR A 63 -0.33 -2.34 -13.68
N VAL A 64 -0.42 -1.78 -14.88
CA VAL A 64 -0.45 -2.55 -16.13
C VAL A 64 0.96 -2.98 -16.52
N PHE A 65 1.90 -2.04 -16.61
CA PHE A 65 3.26 -2.25 -17.10
C PHE A 65 4.25 -2.68 -16.03
N GLY A 66 4.01 -2.39 -14.75
CA GLY A 66 4.93 -2.72 -13.65
C GLY A 66 5.38 -4.19 -13.67
N PRO A 67 4.45 -5.16 -13.71
CA PRO A 67 4.84 -6.59 -13.73
C PRO A 67 5.52 -7.07 -15.00
N PHE A 68 5.54 -6.27 -16.08
CA PHE A 68 6.36 -6.58 -17.27
C PHE A 68 7.81 -6.11 -17.09
N VAL A 69 8.01 -5.05 -16.31
CA VAL A 69 9.32 -4.47 -15.98
C VAL A 69 9.96 -5.24 -14.83
N TRP A 70 9.20 -5.51 -13.77
CA TRP A 70 9.63 -6.24 -12.59
C TRP A 70 8.93 -7.59 -12.54
N ARG A 71 9.64 -8.64 -12.97
CA ARG A 71 9.09 -9.98 -13.20
C ARG A 71 9.25 -10.93 -12.01
N VAL A 72 9.54 -10.39 -10.84
CA VAL A 72 9.60 -11.15 -9.60
C VAL A 72 8.19 -11.61 -9.22
N ASP A 73 8.06 -12.87 -8.83
CA ASP A 73 6.80 -13.42 -8.36
C ASP A 73 6.45 -12.78 -7.01
N PRO A 74 5.26 -12.15 -6.85
CA PRO A 74 4.86 -11.50 -5.60
C PRO A 74 4.67 -12.46 -4.42
N ASP A 75 4.58 -13.77 -4.66
CA ASP A 75 4.35 -14.78 -3.65
C ASP A 75 5.61 -15.59 -3.30
N ASP A 76 6.70 -15.40 -4.04
CA ASP A 76 7.98 -16.07 -3.79
C ASP A 76 8.64 -15.57 -2.50
N GLN A 77 9.10 -16.52 -1.67
CA GLN A 77 9.56 -16.28 -0.30
C GLN A 77 11.06 -16.52 -0.18
N ASP A 78 11.83 -15.45 0.08
CA ASP A 78 13.24 -15.57 0.44
C ASP A 78 13.46 -15.39 1.94
N LEU A 79 13.49 -16.52 2.67
CA LEU A 79 13.62 -16.52 4.14
C LEU A 79 14.95 -15.91 4.63
N ASP A 80 15.97 -15.79 3.78
CA ASP A 80 17.25 -15.16 4.16
C ASP A 80 17.17 -13.63 4.06
N GLN A 81 16.11 -13.11 3.45
CA GLN A 81 15.87 -11.69 3.27
C GLN A 81 14.51 -11.31 3.87
N ILE A 82 14.15 -11.84 5.05
CA ILE A 82 12.94 -11.44 5.77
C ILE A 82 13.05 -9.98 6.24
N SER A 83 11.98 -9.22 6.04
CA SER A 83 11.82 -7.85 6.57
C SER A 83 13.03 -6.95 6.29
N LYS A 84 13.61 -7.09 5.10
CA LYS A 84 14.75 -6.28 4.67
C LYS A 84 14.26 -4.86 4.38
N PRO A 85 14.92 -3.82 4.93
CA PRO A 85 14.57 -2.44 4.61
C PRO A 85 14.92 -2.10 3.15
N LEU A 86 14.47 -0.93 2.70
CA LEU A 86 14.85 -0.40 1.39
C LEU A 86 16.37 -0.23 1.32
N GLY A 87 17.01 -0.79 0.30
CA GLY A 87 18.46 -0.72 0.16
C GLY A 87 19.00 -1.46 -1.06
N PRO A 88 20.31 -1.34 -1.32
CA PRO A 88 20.97 -2.04 -2.42
C PRO A 88 20.91 -3.57 -2.25
N ALA A 89 21.27 -4.29 -3.32
CA ALA A 89 21.49 -5.72 -3.25
C ALA A 89 22.53 -6.04 -2.16
N SER A 90 22.29 -7.13 -1.44
CA SER A 90 23.24 -7.63 -0.44
C SER A 90 24.00 -8.81 -1.03
N ALA A 91 25.21 -9.06 -0.56
CA ALA A 91 25.97 -10.24 -0.94
C ALA A 91 26.04 -11.23 0.23
N ALA A 92 26.11 -12.51 -0.09
CA ALA A 92 26.48 -13.57 0.85
C ALA A 92 27.84 -14.14 0.45
N THR A 93 28.66 -14.49 1.44
CA THR A 93 29.93 -15.18 1.18
C THR A 93 29.68 -16.68 1.13
N VAL A 94 30.24 -17.38 0.15
CA VAL A 94 30.14 -18.83 0.06
C VAL A 94 30.89 -19.44 1.22
N ALA A 95 30.23 -20.26 2.02
CA ALA A 95 30.84 -21.02 3.09
C ALA A 95 30.73 -22.52 2.81
N THR A 96 31.58 -23.28 3.47
CA THR A 96 31.45 -24.74 3.52
C THR A 96 30.14 -25.12 4.20
N ALA A 97 29.65 -26.33 3.91
CA ALA A 97 28.53 -26.88 4.65
C ALA A 97 28.83 -26.91 6.15
N PHE A 98 27.78 -26.78 6.97
CA PHE A 98 27.91 -26.83 8.42
C PHE A 98 28.49 -28.18 8.86
N GLU A 99 29.57 -28.14 9.64
CA GLU A 99 30.15 -29.32 10.28
C GLU A 99 29.91 -29.28 11.80
N PRO A 100 29.41 -30.37 12.43
CA PRO A 100 29.21 -30.41 13.88
C PRO A 100 30.48 -30.10 14.65
N TRP A 101 30.38 -29.23 15.65
CA TRP A 101 31.50 -28.87 16.50
C TRP A 101 31.58 -29.75 17.74
N ALA A 102 32.76 -30.31 18.01
CA ALA A 102 32.98 -31.17 19.17
C ALA A 102 33.18 -30.39 20.49
N GLY A 103 33.11 -29.05 20.46
CA GLY A 103 33.40 -28.21 21.62
C GLY A 103 34.90 -28.07 21.91
N VAL A 104 35.22 -27.26 22.92
CA VAL A 104 36.59 -27.10 23.41
C VAL A 104 36.60 -27.49 24.89
N TYR A 105 37.40 -28.50 25.23
CA TYR A 105 37.52 -28.97 26.60
C TYR A 105 38.90 -28.64 27.17
N ASN A 106 38.92 -28.09 28.38
CA ASN A 106 40.14 -27.86 29.12
C ASN A 106 40.45 -29.06 30.02
N THR A 107 41.48 -29.82 29.67
CA THR A 107 41.96 -30.98 30.46
C THR A 107 42.62 -30.58 31.78
N LEU A 108 42.89 -29.29 31.99
CA LEU A 108 43.41 -28.69 33.22
C LEU A 108 42.34 -27.89 33.98
N GLY A 109 41.05 -28.10 33.66
CA GLY A 109 39.93 -27.35 34.22
C GLY A 109 39.90 -27.38 35.77
N PRO A 110 39.41 -26.30 36.40
CA PRO A 110 39.31 -26.25 37.86
C PRO A 110 38.42 -27.41 38.35
N LEU A 111 38.89 -28.15 39.37
CA LEU A 111 38.00 -29.04 40.10
C LEU A 111 36.86 -28.19 40.69
N PRO A 112 35.59 -28.60 40.52
CA PRO A 112 34.47 -27.86 41.11
C PRO A 112 34.67 -27.82 42.63
N ASP A 113 34.59 -26.63 43.21
CA ASP A 113 34.70 -26.40 44.65
C ASP A 113 33.37 -25.84 45.15
N THR A 114 32.61 -26.68 45.85
CA THR A 114 31.29 -26.35 46.37
C THR A 114 31.32 -25.31 47.49
N SER A 115 32.50 -24.88 47.94
CA SER A 115 32.65 -23.90 49.02
C SER A 115 32.78 -22.45 48.52
N VAL A 116 32.94 -22.24 47.20
CA VAL A 116 33.12 -20.90 46.62
C VAL A 116 31.78 -20.33 46.17
N ALA A 117 31.38 -19.21 46.79
CA ALA A 117 30.19 -18.46 46.37
C ALA A 117 30.43 -17.68 45.07
N ALA A 118 29.36 -17.49 44.28
CA ALA A 118 29.41 -16.86 42.96
C ALA A 118 30.15 -15.49 42.90
N ASP A 119 29.99 -14.64 43.91
CA ASP A 119 30.63 -13.31 43.98
C ASP A 119 32.17 -13.35 44.03
N ARG A 120 32.75 -14.50 44.39
CA ARG A 120 34.21 -14.68 44.50
C ARG A 120 34.81 -15.37 43.27
N LEU A 121 33.97 -15.86 42.36
CA LEU A 121 34.42 -16.42 41.10
C LEU A 121 34.93 -15.29 40.20
N LEU A 122 36.06 -15.52 39.54
CA LEU A 122 36.62 -14.55 38.59
C LEU A 122 36.15 -14.86 37.18
N ALA A 123 36.00 -13.82 36.37
CA ALA A 123 35.77 -13.98 34.95
C ALA A 123 36.87 -14.84 34.28
N PRO A 124 36.55 -15.51 33.16
CA PRO A 124 37.57 -16.13 32.31
C PRO A 124 38.68 -15.13 31.94
N ALA A 125 39.89 -15.64 31.77
CA ALA A 125 41.06 -14.81 31.48
C ALA A 125 41.03 -14.26 30.04
N GLU A 126 40.46 -15.01 29.11
CA GLU A 126 40.37 -14.68 27.70
C GLU A 126 39.11 -15.31 27.12
N LEU A 127 38.46 -14.60 26.18
CA LEU A 127 37.32 -15.07 25.39
C LEU A 127 37.60 -14.73 23.93
N VAL A 128 37.55 -15.74 23.06
CA VAL A 128 37.91 -15.64 21.63
C VAL A 128 36.88 -16.36 20.77
N ALA A 129 36.65 -15.84 19.57
CA ALA A 129 35.87 -16.53 18.55
C ALA A 129 36.72 -17.60 17.86
N VAL A 130 36.18 -18.79 17.66
CA VAL A 130 36.85 -19.91 17.00
C VAL A 130 36.41 -19.96 15.54
N GLY A 131 37.30 -19.53 14.64
CA GLY A 131 36.99 -19.41 13.21
C GLY A 131 36.25 -18.10 12.88
N GLU A 132 35.73 -18.00 11.66
CA GLU A 132 34.90 -16.85 11.27
C GLU A 132 33.48 -17.01 11.82
N ALA A 133 32.95 -15.92 12.38
CA ALA A 133 31.57 -15.86 12.82
C ALA A 133 30.63 -15.65 11.63
N THR A 134 29.69 -16.57 11.45
CA THR A 134 28.81 -16.58 10.28
C THR A 134 27.35 -16.76 10.69
N THR A 135 26.42 -16.53 9.77
CA THR A 135 24.99 -16.79 10.00
C THR A 135 24.67 -18.27 10.23
N GLN A 136 25.60 -19.21 9.93
CA GLN A 136 25.44 -20.63 10.27
C GLN A 136 25.72 -20.93 11.75
N ALA A 137 26.78 -20.34 12.31
CA ALA A 137 27.20 -20.52 13.69
C ALA A 137 28.20 -19.45 14.15
N VAL A 138 28.15 -19.12 15.44
CA VAL A 138 29.22 -18.43 16.16
C VAL A 138 29.81 -19.36 17.20
N ARG A 139 31.10 -19.68 17.08
CA ARG A 139 31.81 -20.53 18.02
C ARG A 139 32.68 -19.69 18.93
N LEU A 140 32.57 -19.91 20.22
CA LEU A 140 33.29 -19.19 21.27
C LEU A 140 34.15 -20.17 22.05
N SER A 141 35.33 -19.75 22.44
CA SER A 141 36.16 -20.46 23.41
C SER A 141 36.75 -19.50 24.41
N TRP A 142 36.82 -19.92 25.67
CA TRP A 142 37.43 -19.13 26.73
C TRP A 142 38.46 -19.91 27.52
N GLN A 143 39.39 -19.20 28.13
CA GLN A 143 40.37 -19.79 29.03
C GLN A 143 39.97 -19.50 30.48
N PRO A 144 39.68 -20.53 31.30
CA PRO A 144 39.45 -20.36 32.72
C PRO A 144 40.66 -19.71 33.39
N ASN A 145 40.41 -18.81 34.34
CA ASN A 145 41.48 -18.12 35.05
C ASN A 145 42.22 -19.11 35.98
N ARG A 146 43.54 -19.23 35.81
CA ARG A 146 44.38 -20.17 36.58
C ARG A 146 44.37 -19.91 38.09
N THR A 147 44.06 -18.69 38.52
CA THR A 147 43.93 -18.33 39.94
C THR A 147 42.50 -18.48 40.48
N ALA A 148 41.51 -18.66 39.60
CA ALA A 148 40.10 -18.85 39.95
C ALA A 148 39.77 -20.35 39.98
N ARG A 149 39.87 -20.96 41.15
CA ARG A 149 39.37 -22.32 41.38
C ARG A 149 37.91 -22.23 41.84
N GLY A 150 37.05 -23.13 41.37
CA GLY A 150 35.72 -23.34 41.96
C GLY A 150 34.50 -23.14 41.08
N ALA A 151 34.63 -22.73 39.81
CA ALA A 151 33.48 -22.69 38.91
C ALA A 151 32.92 -24.10 38.69
N SER A 152 31.60 -24.25 38.84
CA SER A 152 30.87 -25.51 38.59
C SER A 152 30.37 -25.61 37.14
N GLY A 153 30.33 -24.48 36.43
CA GLY A 153 29.80 -24.35 35.10
C GLY A 153 29.94 -22.92 34.57
N TRP A 154 29.37 -22.68 33.39
CA TRP A 154 29.44 -21.41 32.69
C TRP A 154 28.07 -21.03 32.15
N ARG A 155 27.77 -19.73 32.14
CA ARG A 155 26.60 -19.19 31.43
C ARG A 155 27.04 -18.21 30.36
N VAL A 156 26.44 -18.35 29.19
CA VAL A 156 26.73 -17.54 28.01
C VAL A 156 25.53 -16.67 27.70
N TYR A 157 25.80 -15.38 27.57
CA TYR A 157 24.83 -14.35 27.26
C TYR A 157 25.14 -13.73 25.90
N ARG A 158 24.10 -13.34 25.18
CA ARG A 158 24.18 -12.62 23.92
C ARG A 158 23.41 -11.31 24.02
N ASN A 159 24.05 -10.21 23.66
CA ASN A 159 23.42 -8.89 23.54
C ASN A 159 23.70 -8.26 22.16
N LEU A 160 22.81 -7.35 21.76
CA LEU A 160 22.96 -6.48 20.59
C LEU A 160 23.75 -5.21 20.91
N TYR A 161 23.84 -4.84 22.19
CA TYR A 161 24.52 -3.65 22.68
C TYR A 161 25.63 -4.01 23.66
N ASP A 162 26.59 -3.10 23.81
CA ASP A 162 27.70 -3.26 24.75
C ASP A 162 27.18 -3.32 26.21
N PRO A 163 27.48 -4.39 26.97
CA PRO A 163 26.99 -4.57 28.34
C PRO A 163 27.73 -3.73 29.41
N ALA A 164 28.88 -3.13 29.08
CA ALA A 164 29.81 -2.53 30.05
C ALA A 164 29.27 -1.36 30.92
N PRO A 165 28.21 -0.61 30.57
CA PRO A 165 27.68 0.45 31.45
C PRO A 165 26.83 -0.07 32.62
N ASP A 166 26.02 -1.11 32.39
CA ASP A 166 24.86 -1.43 33.26
C ASP A 166 24.74 -2.93 33.64
N HIS A 167 25.74 -3.77 33.31
CA HIS A 167 25.63 -5.24 33.42
C HIS A 167 24.41 -5.82 32.68
N ALA A 168 23.95 -5.14 31.63
CA ALA A 168 22.86 -5.62 30.79
C ALA A 168 23.41 -6.70 29.84
N LEU A 169 23.58 -7.93 30.33
CA LEU A 169 24.22 -9.01 29.57
C LEU A 169 23.36 -9.54 28.41
N GLY A 170 22.06 -9.24 28.40
CA GLY A 170 21.15 -9.60 27.30
C GLY A 170 20.48 -10.97 27.51
N LEU A 171 20.31 -11.72 26.43
CA LEU A 171 19.61 -13.01 26.42
C LEU A 171 20.55 -14.14 26.85
N PRO A 172 20.18 -15.00 27.83
CA PRO A 172 20.94 -16.21 28.11
C PRO A 172 20.75 -17.19 26.95
N VAL A 173 21.83 -17.49 26.23
CA VAL A 173 21.82 -18.38 25.06
C VAL A 173 22.31 -19.79 25.36
N GLY A 174 23.05 -19.97 26.46
CA GLY A 174 23.56 -21.27 26.84
C GLY A 174 23.97 -21.37 28.29
N GLU A 175 23.83 -22.58 28.84
CA GLU A 175 24.32 -22.95 30.16
C GLU A 175 25.09 -24.26 30.04
N ILE A 176 26.30 -24.26 30.58
CA ILE A 176 27.25 -25.36 30.49
C ILE A 176 27.52 -25.84 31.90
N LEU A 177 27.06 -27.05 32.20
CA LEU A 177 27.14 -27.64 33.54
C LEU A 177 28.47 -28.35 33.81
N ASN A 178 29.29 -28.53 32.77
CA ASN A 178 30.61 -29.13 32.88
C ASN A 178 31.67 -28.02 32.91
N PRO A 179 32.39 -27.79 34.01
CA PRO A 179 33.36 -26.69 34.09
C PRO A 179 34.59 -26.92 33.20
N ALA A 180 34.84 -28.16 32.78
CA ALA A 180 35.89 -28.50 31.82
C ALA A 180 35.49 -28.15 30.37
N GLU A 181 34.21 -27.96 30.08
CA GLU A 181 33.75 -27.50 28.77
C GLU A 181 33.87 -25.99 28.69
N THR A 182 34.78 -25.53 27.86
CA THR A 182 35.22 -24.13 27.72
C THR A 182 34.96 -23.59 26.32
N GLY A 183 33.91 -24.13 25.69
CA GLY A 183 33.46 -23.75 24.37
C GLY A 183 31.95 -23.70 24.28
N PHE A 184 31.42 -22.82 23.44
CA PHE A 184 30.00 -22.72 23.15
C PHE A 184 29.77 -22.41 21.67
N GLU A 185 28.78 -23.07 21.05
CA GLU A 185 28.35 -22.80 19.68
C GLU A 185 26.94 -22.20 19.72
N ASP A 186 26.82 -20.94 19.32
CA ASP A 186 25.53 -20.30 19.08
C ASP A 186 25.09 -20.54 17.63
N ARG A 187 23.84 -20.95 17.45
CA ARG A 187 23.17 -21.16 16.15
C ARG A 187 21.77 -20.53 16.12
N LEU A 188 21.40 -19.80 17.17
CA LEU A 188 20.02 -19.35 17.39
C LEU A 188 19.78 -18.00 16.71
N ASP A 189 19.15 -18.01 15.54
CA ASP A 189 18.67 -16.79 14.85
C ASP A 189 19.79 -15.73 14.66
N LEU A 190 20.88 -16.16 14.02
CA LEU A 190 22.05 -15.32 13.77
C LEU A 190 21.85 -14.48 12.51
N GLU A 191 21.92 -13.16 12.69
CA GLU A 191 21.81 -12.19 11.62
C GLU A 191 23.17 -11.53 11.31
N PRO A 192 23.38 -10.97 10.11
CA PRO A 192 24.63 -10.29 9.76
C PRO A 192 24.76 -8.92 10.46
N ARG A 193 25.10 -8.96 11.75
CA ARG A 193 25.27 -7.80 12.62
C ARG A 193 26.32 -8.09 13.70
N ARG A 194 26.68 -7.04 14.45
CA ARG A 194 27.55 -7.16 15.62
C ARG A 194 26.77 -7.72 16.81
N TYR A 195 27.30 -8.75 17.44
CA TYR A 195 26.81 -9.27 18.72
C TYR A 195 27.88 -9.12 19.80
N PHE A 196 27.43 -9.02 21.04
CA PHE A 196 28.29 -9.02 22.23
C PHE A 196 27.99 -10.28 23.02
N TYR A 197 28.98 -11.17 23.08
CA TYR A 197 28.88 -12.41 23.86
C TYR A 197 29.57 -12.22 25.19
N SER A 198 28.86 -12.50 26.28
CA SER A 198 29.41 -12.42 27.63
C SER A 198 29.41 -13.79 28.28
N VAL A 199 30.53 -14.16 28.91
CA VAL A 199 30.67 -15.42 29.61
C VAL A 199 30.98 -15.16 31.08
N LEU A 200 30.22 -15.83 31.95
CA LEU A 200 30.40 -15.76 33.40
C LEU A 200 30.42 -17.17 34.02
N PRO A 201 31.16 -17.36 35.11
CA PRO A 201 31.18 -18.61 35.85
C PRO A 201 29.96 -18.76 36.76
N LEU A 202 29.56 -20.01 36.98
CA LEU A 202 28.51 -20.41 37.91
C LEU A 202 29.12 -21.08 39.16
N ASP A 203 28.48 -20.87 40.31
CA ASP A 203 28.81 -21.60 41.53
C ASP A 203 28.11 -22.97 41.61
N ALA A 204 28.41 -23.78 42.63
CA ALA A 204 27.85 -25.12 42.76
C ALA A 204 26.32 -25.20 42.85
N TRP A 205 25.64 -24.09 43.11
CA TRP A 205 24.18 -24.00 43.15
C TRP A 205 23.58 -23.34 41.89
N GLY A 206 24.43 -23.02 40.90
CA GLY A 206 24.02 -22.37 39.65
C GLY A 206 23.83 -20.86 39.78
N ALA A 207 24.32 -20.23 40.84
CA ALA A 207 24.27 -18.77 40.98
C ALA A 207 25.35 -18.11 40.12
N GLU A 208 25.01 -16.97 39.54
CA GLU A 208 25.84 -16.23 38.59
C GLU A 208 26.84 -15.34 39.28
N SER A 209 28.09 -15.35 38.81
CA SER A 209 29.09 -14.39 39.25
C SER A 209 28.82 -12.99 38.68
N SER A 210 29.15 -11.97 39.47
CA SER A 210 29.20 -10.58 39.01
C SER A 210 30.36 -10.30 38.05
N ASN A 211 31.38 -11.17 38.01
CA ASN A 211 32.52 -11.03 37.11
C ASN A 211 32.25 -11.75 35.78
N TYR A 212 32.34 -11.03 34.67
CA TYR A 212 32.18 -11.56 33.32
C TYR A 212 33.26 -11.02 32.37
N ILE A 213 33.41 -11.67 31.22
CA ILE A 213 34.19 -11.17 30.10
C ILE A 213 33.28 -11.09 28.86
N THR A 214 33.47 -10.06 28.03
CA THR A 214 32.68 -9.84 26.82
C THR A 214 33.55 -9.82 25.57
N LEU A 215 33.06 -10.43 24.50
CA LEU A 215 33.66 -10.41 23.16
C LEU A 215 32.66 -9.84 22.16
N SER A 216 33.08 -8.82 21.39
CA SER A 216 32.31 -8.35 20.24
C SER A 216 32.63 -9.20 19.01
N VAL A 217 31.59 -9.72 18.36
CA VAL A 217 31.70 -10.59 17.19
C VAL A 217 30.87 -10.01 16.05
N ASP A 218 31.50 -9.76 14.90
CA ASP A 218 30.82 -9.33 13.68
C ASP A 218 30.45 -10.56 12.84
N VAL A 219 29.15 -10.85 12.75
CA VAL A 219 28.64 -12.01 12.02
C VAL A 219 28.52 -11.68 10.54
N LYS A 220 29.13 -12.51 9.68
CA LYS A 220 29.03 -12.40 8.22
C LYS A 220 27.88 -13.26 7.69
N ARG A 221 27.16 -12.74 6.68
CA ARG A 221 26.17 -13.53 5.95
C ARG A 221 26.86 -14.55 5.05
N VAL A 222 26.49 -15.82 5.22
CA VAL A 222 27.01 -16.90 4.38
C VAL A 222 25.90 -17.73 3.74
N ILE A 223 26.23 -18.36 2.62
CA ILE A 223 25.39 -19.31 1.90
C ILE A 223 26.27 -20.50 1.48
N THR A 224 25.72 -21.71 1.46
CA THR A 224 26.46 -22.86 0.90
C THR A 224 26.39 -22.87 -0.63
N ALA A 225 27.36 -23.50 -1.28
CA ALA A 225 27.35 -23.63 -2.74
C ALA A 225 26.11 -24.38 -3.24
N GLU A 226 25.64 -25.40 -2.52
CA GLU A 226 24.42 -26.13 -2.85
C GLU A 226 23.16 -25.25 -2.71
N GLU A 227 23.04 -24.49 -1.62
CA GLU A 227 21.93 -23.55 -1.43
C GLU A 227 21.91 -22.47 -2.50
N ALA A 228 23.08 -21.95 -2.90
CA ALA A 228 23.18 -20.94 -3.96
C ALA A 228 22.62 -21.46 -5.29
N VAL A 229 22.89 -22.73 -5.65
CA VAL A 229 22.33 -23.36 -6.85
C VAL A 229 20.83 -23.58 -6.73
N VAL A 230 20.35 -24.07 -5.59
CA VAL A 230 18.91 -24.28 -5.35
C VAL A 230 18.13 -22.96 -5.46
N LYS A 231 18.73 -21.85 -5.02
CA LYS A 231 18.17 -20.50 -5.14
C LYS A 231 18.37 -19.86 -6.51
N GLY A 232 18.99 -20.54 -7.47
CA GLY A 232 19.26 -20.02 -8.81
C GLY A 232 20.26 -18.85 -8.82
N LEU A 233 21.08 -18.72 -7.79
CA LEU A 233 22.13 -17.70 -7.67
C LEU A 233 23.43 -18.14 -8.37
N ALA A 234 23.58 -19.43 -8.65
CA ALA A 234 24.68 -20.01 -9.42
C ALA A 234 24.18 -21.20 -10.26
N ASP A 235 24.84 -21.45 -11.39
CA ASP A 235 24.48 -22.54 -12.31
C ASP A 235 25.02 -23.90 -11.84
N ASP A 236 26.21 -23.94 -11.24
CA ASP A 236 26.84 -25.15 -10.69
C ASP A 236 27.56 -24.84 -9.37
N ALA A 237 27.40 -25.74 -8.40
CA ALA A 237 28.01 -25.63 -7.07
C ALA A 237 29.54 -25.81 -7.15
N LEU A 238 30.04 -26.52 -8.17
CA LEU A 238 31.48 -26.73 -8.38
C LEU A 238 32.22 -25.46 -8.81
N GLU A 239 31.50 -24.44 -9.28
CA GLU A 239 32.08 -23.15 -9.69
C GLU A 239 32.30 -22.20 -8.51
N LEU A 240 31.70 -22.48 -7.35
CA LEU A 240 31.78 -21.64 -6.16
C LEU A 240 32.77 -22.22 -5.15
N ALA A 241 33.82 -21.47 -4.85
CA ALA A 241 34.75 -21.79 -3.78
C ALA A 241 34.37 -21.10 -2.47
N PRO A 242 34.67 -21.70 -1.30
CA PRO A 242 34.53 -21.00 -0.02
C PRO A 242 35.31 -19.68 0.00
N GLY A 243 34.64 -18.59 0.34
CA GLY A 243 35.18 -17.23 0.30
C GLY A 243 34.73 -16.40 -0.91
N ASP A 244 34.15 -17.02 -1.94
CA ASP A 244 33.57 -16.30 -3.06
C ASP A 244 32.33 -15.51 -2.63
N SER A 245 32.03 -14.40 -3.31
CA SER A 245 30.85 -13.58 -3.02
C SER A 245 29.75 -13.84 -4.05
N VAL A 246 28.54 -14.13 -3.57
CA VAL A 246 27.33 -14.29 -4.39
C VAL A 246 26.38 -13.13 -4.12
N GLU A 247 25.91 -12.46 -5.17
CA GLU A 247 24.90 -11.40 -5.04
C GLU A 247 23.52 -12.01 -4.80
N LEU A 248 22.82 -11.51 -3.77
CA LEU A 248 21.45 -11.91 -3.46
C LEU A 248 20.45 -11.13 -4.31
N ALA A 249 19.22 -11.65 -4.38
CA ALA A 249 18.12 -11.00 -5.08
C ALA A 249 17.94 -9.55 -4.59
N PHE A 250 17.85 -8.63 -5.55
CA PHE A 250 17.68 -7.20 -5.29
C PHE A 250 16.21 -6.85 -5.08
N HIS A 251 15.89 -6.23 -3.94
CA HIS A 251 14.53 -5.83 -3.56
C HIS A 251 14.45 -4.31 -3.33
N PRO A 252 14.03 -3.49 -4.33
CA PRO A 252 14.12 -2.03 -4.26
C PRO A 252 13.34 -1.38 -3.12
N LEU A 253 12.16 -1.93 -2.79
CA LEU A 253 11.32 -1.47 -1.68
C LEU A 253 11.45 -2.37 -0.44
N GLY A 254 12.49 -3.19 -0.41
CA GLY A 254 12.67 -4.20 0.62
C GLY A 254 11.72 -5.38 0.45
N THR A 255 11.63 -6.17 1.51
CA THR A 255 10.81 -7.37 1.59
C THR A 255 9.86 -7.29 2.78
N ASP A 256 8.85 -8.17 2.80
CA ASP A 256 7.94 -8.32 3.94
C ASP A 256 8.42 -9.36 4.97
N TYR A 257 7.60 -9.59 5.99
CA TYR A 257 7.83 -10.58 7.05
C TYR A 257 7.98 -12.04 6.59
N LEU A 258 7.69 -12.36 5.32
CA LEU A 258 7.92 -13.67 4.71
C LEU A 258 9.05 -13.64 3.67
N GLY A 259 9.78 -12.53 3.55
CA GLY A 259 10.84 -12.37 2.57
C GLY A 259 10.33 -12.16 1.13
N ARG A 260 9.06 -11.80 0.94
CA ARG A 260 8.48 -11.56 -0.39
C ARG A 260 8.80 -10.14 -0.86
N ASP A 261 9.03 -9.96 -2.16
CA ASP A 261 9.40 -8.66 -2.74
C ASP A 261 8.26 -7.63 -2.63
N MET A 262 8.51 -6.53 -1.91
CA MET A 262 7.48 -5.52 -1.64
C MET A 262 7.05 -4.77 -2.92
N LEU A 263 7.97 -4.55 -3.87
CA LEU A 263 7.66 -3.83 -5.10
C LEU A 263 6.74 -4.66 -6.02
N ALA A 264 7.04 -5.93 -6.20
CA ALA A 264 6.23 -6.89 -6.94
C ALA A 264 4.83 -7.00 -6.33
N ARG A 265 4.76 -7.10 -4.99
CA ARG A 265 3.49 -7.13 -4.25
C ARG A 265 2.70 -5.85 -4.39
N LEU A 266 3.33 -4.68 -4.37
CA LEU A 266 2.65 -3.40 -4.59
C LEU A 266 2.08 -3.28 -6.02
N MET A 267 2.82 -3.73 -7.03
CA MET A 267 2.36 -3.73 -8.42
C MET A 267 1.19 -4.69 -8.65
N HIS A 268 1.26 -5.90 -8.11
CA HIS A 268 0.18 -6.88 -8.19
C HIS A 268 -1.02 -6.46 -7.34
N GLY A 269 -0.78 -5.95 -6.14
CA GLY A 269 -1.80 -5.42 -5.25
C GLY A 269 -2.55 -4.24 -5.85
N ALA A 270 -1.86 -3.38 -6.60
CA ALA A 270 -2.49 -2.30 -7.35
C ALA A 270 -3.53 -2.82 -8.35
N ARG A 271 -3.28 -3.96 -9.02
CA ARG A 271 -4.23 -4.56 -9.97
C ARG A 271 -5.51 -4.95 -9.26
N VAL A 272 -5.40 -5.62 -8.12
CA VAL A 272 -6.56 -6.08 -7.34
C VAL A 272 -7.34 -4.89 -6.79
N SER A 273 -6.68 -3.95 -6.10
CA SER A 273 -7.34 -2.78 -5.50
C SER A 273 -7.97 -1.85 -6.55
N LEU A 274 -7.29 -1.56 -7.65
CA LEU A 274 -7.85 -0.72 -8.74
C LEU A 274 -8.96 -1.45 -9.50
N PHE A 275 -8.84 -2.76 -9.73
CA PHE A 275 -9.91 -3.54 -10.36
C PHE A 275 -11.19 -3.47 -9.53
N ILE A 276 -11.11 -3.75 -8.23
CA ILE A 276 -12.26 -3.70 -7.32
C ILE A 276 -12.83 -2.28 -7.27
N GLY A 277 -11.96 -1.28 -7.08
CA GLY A 277 -12.34 0.12 -7.01
C GLY A 277 -13.08 0.63 -8.25
N ILE A 278 -12.56 0.35 -9.44
CA ILE A 278 -13.11 0.83 -10.72
C ILE A 278 -14.34 0.02 -11.13
N VAL A 279 -14.27 -1.32 -11.06
CA VAL A 279 -15.37 -2.17 -11.52
C VAL A 279 -16.59 -2.05 -10.61
N ALA A 280 -16.40 -2.10 -9.28
CA ALA A 280 -17.52 -1.96 -8.35
C ALA A 280 -18.21 -0.60 -8.53
N SER A 281 -17.43 0.48 -8.55
CA SER A 281 -17.95 1.84 -8.72
C SER A 281 -18.69 2.02 -10.03
N PHE A 282 -18.15 1.52 -11.14
CA PHE A 282 -18.83 1.58 -12.42
C PHE A 282 -20.19 0.86 -12.39
N VAL A 283 -20.23 -0.36 -11.84
CA VAL A 283 -21.45 -1.17 -11.82
C VAL A 283 -22.53 -0.55 -10.92
N TYR A 284 -22.20 -0.13 -9.69
CA TYR A 284 -23.20 0.44 -8.79
C TYR A 284 -23.63 1.84 -9.20
N VAL A 285 -22.74 2.63 -9.82
CA VAL A 285 -23.09 3.93 -10.41
C VAL A 285 -24.03 3.71 -11.60
N ALA A 286 -23.74 2.76 -12.49
CA ALA A 286 -24.62 2.41 -13.60
C ALA A 286 -26.02 2.00 -13.12
N PHE A 287 -26.11 1.12 -12.11
CA PHE A 287 -27.37 0.74 -11.51
C PHE A 287 -28.10 1.94 -10.90
N GLY A 288 -27.37 2.79 -10.16
CA GLY A 288 -27.91 4.01 -9.58
C GLY A 288 -28.47 5.00 -10.62
N ILE A 289 -27.79 5.16 -11.76
CA ILE A 289 -28.26 6.02 -12.87
C ILE A 289 -29.59 5.52 -13.40
N LEU A 290 -29.70 4.22 -13.70
CA LEU A 290 -30.92 3.62 -14.22
C LEU A 290 -32.08 3.75 -13.23
N TYR A 291 -31.82 3.44 -11.96
CA TYR A 291 -32.82 3.51 -10.90
C TYR A 291 -33.29 4.96 -10.64
N GLY A 292 -32.34 5.89 -10.51
CA GLY A 292 -32.61 7.30 -10.28
C GLY A 292 -33.34 7.96 -11.45
N ALA A 293 -32.96 7.62 -12.68
CA ALA A 293 -33.65 8.12 -13.88
C ALA A 293 -35.08 7.59 -13.99
N ALA A 294 -35.31 6.31 -13.67
CA ALA A 294 -36.66 5.75 -13.63
C ALA A 294 -37.54 6.45 -12.59
N ALA A 295 -37.02 6.67 -11.38
CA ALA A 295 -37.73 7.35 -10.30
C ALA A 295 -38.04 8.81 -10.64
N GLY A 296 -37.04 9.58 -11.09
CA GLY A 296 -37.20 10.99 -11.43
C GLY A 296 -38.12 11.21 -12.64
N PHE A 297 -38.10 10.32 -13.62
CA PHE A 297 -38.98 10.44 -14.78
C PHE A 297 -40.44 10.14 -14.43
N ALA A 298 -40.70 9.05 -13.69
CA ALA A 298 -42.04 8.64 -13.31
C ALA A 298 -42.72 9.69 -12.41
N GLY A 299 -42.00 10.20 -11.40
CA GLY A 299 -42.53 11.15 -10.43
C GLY A 299 -43.69 10.58 -9.57
N GLY A 300 -44.26 11.44 -8.73
CA GLY A 300 -45.45 11.13 -7.93
C GLY A 300 -45.27 9.94 -6.99
N ARG A 301 -46.24 9.02 -6.97
CA ARG A 301 -46.26 7.85 -6.05
C ARG A 301 -45.18 6.81 -6.36
N VAL A 302 -44.87 6.60 -7.65
CA VAL A 302 -43.86 5.62 -8.09
C VAL A 302 -42.48 6.05 -7.62
N ASP A 303 -42.18 7.34 -7.79
CA ASP A 303 -40.96 7.95 -7.28
C ASP A 303 -40.82 7.80 -5.76
N GLN A 304 -41.88 8.12 -5.00
CA GLN A 304 -41.88 7.93 -3.55
C GLN A 304 -41.63 6.48 -3.14
N LEU A 305 -42.25 5.51 -3.81
CA LEU A 305 -42.03 4.08 -3.53
C LEU A 305 -40.57 3.67 -3.81
N LEU A 306 -40.04 4.05 -4.97
CA LEU A 306 -38.66 3.75 -5.36
C LEU A 306 -37.65 4.38 -4.41
N MET A 307 -37.86 5.63 -3.99
CA MET A 307 -36.97 6.29 -3.03
C MET A 307 -37.08 5.68 -1.64
N ARG A 308 -38.27 5.24 -1.20
CA ARG A 308 -38.41 4.50 0.07
C ARG A 308 -37.63 3.19 0.07
N PHE A 309 -37.59 2.47 -1.05
CA PHE A 309 -36.74 1.29 -1.17
C PHE A 309 -35.24 1.65 -1.12
N ALA A 310 -34.82 2.73 -1.79
CA ALA A 310 -33.45 3.21 -1.70
C ALA A 310 -33.06 3.63 -0.26
N ASP A 311 -33.98 4.27 0.47
CA ASP A 311 -33.79 4.64 1.88
C ASP A 311 -33.68 3.41 2.78
N PHE A 312 -34.46 2.37 2.52
CA PHE A 312 -34.32 1.08 3.18
C PHE A 312 -32.93 0.47 2.95
N VAL A 313 -32.42 0.48 1.71
CA VAL A 313 -31.07 -0.04 1.40
C VAL A 313 -29.98 0.73 2.15
N VAL A 314 -30.09 2.06 2.24
CA VAL A 314 -29.12 2.90 2.98
C VAL A 314 -29.12 2.60 4.49
N ALA A 315 -30.24 2.16 5.04
CA ALA A 315 -30.33 1.78 6.45
C ALA A 315 -29.64 0.44 6.78
N LEU A 316 -29.27 -0.36 5.75
CA LEU A 316 -28.62 -1.64 5.95
C LEU A 316 -27.14 -1.48 6.35
N PRO A 317 -26.68 -2.10 7.45
CA PRO A 317 -25.27 -2.02 7.84
C PRO A 317 -24.37 -2.76 6.85
N PHE A 318 -23.48 -2.02 6.19
CA PHE A 318 -22.60 -2.56 5.14
C PHE A 318 -21.77 -3.77 5.62
N LEU A 319 -21.17 -3.68 6.81
CA LEU A 319 -20.34 -4.77 7.37
C LEU A 319 -21.14 -6.05 7.65
N LEU A 320 -22.39 -5.93 8.11
CA LEU A 320 -23.23 -7.12 8.39
C LEU A 320 -23.55 -7.87 7.09
N PHE A 321 -23.87 -7.13 6.03
CA PHE A 321 -24.11 -7.74 4.71
C PHE A 321 -22.82 -8.32 4.13
N MET A 322 -21.68 -7.66 4.32
CA MET A 322 -20.39 -8.22 3.93
C MET A 322 -20.15 -9.59 4.59
N ILE A 323 -20.35 -9.70 5.91
CA ILE A 323 -20.24 -10.96 6.65
C ILE A 323 -21.25 -11.99 6.12
N LEU A 324 -22.51 -11.58 5.92
CA LEU A 324 -23.55 -12.46 5.38
C LEU A 324 -23.17 -13.00 3.99
N PHE A 325 -22.69 -12.15 3.08
CA PHE A 325 -22.28 -12.59 1.75
C PHE A 325 -21.05 -13.48 1.78
N ARG A 326 -20.09 -13.21 2.68
CA ARG A 326 -18.94 -14.10 2.86
C ARG A 326 -19.38 -15.51 3.23
N ILE A 327 -20.32 -15.63 4.19
CA ILE A 327 -20.90 -16.90 4.62
C ILE A 327 -21.72 -17.53 3.49
N LEU A 328 -22.56 -16.75 2.80
CA LEU A 328 -23.44 -17.22 1.72
C LEU A 328 -22.65 -17.81 0.55
N PHE A 329 -21.53 -17.20 0.20
CA PHE A 329 -20.65 -17.65 -0.88
C PHE A 329 -19.70 -18.78 -0.43
N GLY A 330 -19.76 -19.22 0.83
CA GLY A 330 -18.93 -20.29 1.36
C GLY A 330 -17.44 -19.94 1.41
N VAL A 331 -17.10 -18.66 1.56
CA VAL A 331 -15.70 -18.21 1.62
C VAL A 331 -15.11 -18.55 2.99
N GLU A 332 -14.24 -19.55 3.01
CA GLU A 332 -13.61 -20.05 4.23
C GLU A 332 -12.48 -19.12 4.72
N SER A 333 -11.77 -19.54 5.78
CA SER A 333 -10.60 -18.82 6.29
C SER A 333 -9.41 -19.08 5.38
N GLY A 334 -8.99 -18.06 4.61
CA GLY A 334 -7.87 -18.15 3.66
C GLY A 334 -8.28 -17.83 2.22
N ASP A 335 -9.57 -17.96 1.89
CA ASP A 335 -10.07 -17.60 0.57
C ASP A 335 -10.28 -16.08 0.43
N SER A 336 -10.03 -15.58 -0.78
CA SER A 336 -10.16 -14.16 -1.09
C SER A 336 -11.64 -13.76 -1.22
N GLY A 337 -12.10 -12.85 -0.37
CA GLY A 337 -13.49 -12.37 -0.30
C GLY A 337 -13.91 -11.37 -1.39
N ILE A 338 -13.26 -11.40 -2.56
CA ILE A 338 -13.48 -10.42 -3.65
C ILE A 338 -14.94 -10.44 -4.14
N ALA A 339 -15.48 -11.62 -4.44
CA ALA A 339 -16.84 -11.73 -4.98
C ALA A 339 -17.92 -11.25 -3.98
N PRO A 340 -17.93 -11.70 -2.69
CA PRO A 340 -18.83 -11.15 -1.68
C PRO A 340 -18.75 -9.63 -1.54
N MET A 341 -17.54 -9.08 -1.57
CA MET A 341 -17.31 -7.63 -1.45
C MET A 341 -17.88 -6.86 -2.64
N LEU A 342 -17.63 -7.32 -3.88
CA LEU A 342 -18.21 -6.72 -5.08
C LEU A 342 -19.74 -6.72 -5.03
N VAL A 343 -20.34 -7.85 -4.63
CA VAL A 343 -21.80 -7.97 -4.48
C VAL A 343 -22.33 -7.02 -3.41
N ALA A 344 -21.66 -6.93 -2.25
CA ALA A 344 -22.03 -6.01 -1.18
C ALA A 344 -22.01 -4.54 -1.65
N MET A 345 -20.94 -4.13 -2.34
CA MET A 345 -20.80 -2.77 -2.87
C MET A 345 -21.87 -2.47 -3.93
N VAL A 346 -22.14 -3.41 -4.83
CA VAL A 346 -23.17 -3.23 -5.87
C VAL A 346 -24.56 -3.10 -5.27
N LEU A 347 -24.90 -3.91 -4.27
CA LEU A 347 -26.23 -3.92 -3.67
C LEU A 347 -26.47 -2.74 -2.73
N LEU A 348 -25.43 -2.18 -2.11
CA LEU A 348 -25.59 -1.21 -1.02
C LEU A 348 -25.12 0.21 -1.38
N SER A 349 -24.24 0.40 -2.37
CA SER A 349 -23.61 1.71 -2.65
C SER A 349 -24.29 2.54 -3.76
N TRP A 350 -25.24 1.96 -4.50
CA TRP A 350 -25.98 2.66 -5.57
C TRP A 350 -26.95 3.78 -5.13
N PRO A 351 -27.58 3.80 -3.93
CA PRO A 351 -28.63 4.76 -3.59
C PRO A 351 -28.21 6.23 -3.67
N ALA A 352 -26.96 6.54 -3.30
CA ALA A 352 -26.43 7.90 -3.36
C ALA A 352 -26.46 8.46 -4.79
N THR A 353 -25.97 7.66 -5.75
CA THR A 353 -26.01 7.99 -7.18
C THR A 353 -27.44 8.12 -7.68
N ALA A 354 -28.33 7.21 -7.28
CA ALA A 354 -29.74 7.25 -7.69
C ALA A 354 -30.43 8.54 -7.24
N ARG A 355 -30.18 9.01 -6.02
CA ARG A 355 -30.74 10.27 -5.52
C ARG A 355 -30.25 11.49 -6.31
N LEU A 356 -28.95 11.53 -6.63
CA LEU A 356 -28.35 12.63 -7.40
C LEU A 356 -28.92 12.68 -8.83
N VAL A 357 -28.92 11.54 -9.53
CA VAL A 357 -29.45 11.44 -10.90
C VAL A 357 -30.95 11.73 -10.92
N ARG A 358 -31.72 11.22 -9.95
CA ARG A 358 -33.14 11.54 -9.80
C ARG A 358 -33.39 13.05 -9.74
N GLY A 359 -32.64 13.77 -8.90
CA GLY A 359 -32.80 15.22 -8.74
C GLY A 359 -32.60 15.96 -10.07
N GLN A 360 -31.56 15.58 -10.83
CA GLN A 360 -31.29 16.16 -12.14
C GLN A 360 -32.37 15.81 -13.18
N ILE A 361 -32.86 14.58 -13.16
CA ILE A 361 -33.90 14.11 -14.08
C ILE A 361 -35.22 14.84 -13.80
N LEU A 362 -35.57 15.10 -12.53
CA LEU A 362 -36.74 15.90 -12.17
C LEU A 362 -36.64 17.33 -12.72
N GLN A 363 -35.47 17.96 -12.61
CA GLN A 363 -35.24 19.30 -13.17
C GLN A 363 -35.38 19.31 -14.70
N ILE A 364 -34.71 18.36 -15.38
CA ILE A 364 -34.74 18.26 -16.85
C ILE A 364 -36.16 17.95 -17.35
N ARG A 365 -36.95 17.20 -16.60
CA ARG A 365 -38.32 16.83 -16.99
C ARG A 365 -39.22 18.04 -17.22
N GLU A 366 -38.99 19.12 -16.49
CA GLU A 366 -39.77 20.36 -16.56
C GLU A 366 -39.28 21.31 -17.66
N GLU A 367 -38.23 20.94 -18.41
CA GLU A 367 -37.71 21.73 -19.54
C GLU A 367 -38.66 21.71 -20.75
N GLY A 368 -38.82 22.86 -21.41
CA GLY A 368 -39.77 23.03 -22.51
C GLY A 368 -39.55 22.08 -23.70
N TYR A 369 -38.30 21.73 -24.00
CA TYR A 369 -37.97 20.79 -25.10
C TYR A 369 -38.42 19.36 -24.79
N VAL A 370 -38.47 18.97 -23.51
CA VAL A 370 -38.96 17.65 -23.09
C VAL A 370 -40.47 17.56 -23.29
N GLY A 371 -41.19 18.62 -22.92
CA GLY A 371 -42.63 18.75 -23.18
C GLY A 371 -42.94 18.70 -24.68
N ALA A 372 -42.22 19.47 -25.49
CA ALA A 372 -42.37 19.47 -26.94
C ALA A 372 -42.10 18.08 -27.57
N ALA A 373 -41.03 17.40 -27.15
CA ALA A 373 -40.71 16.06 -27.64
C ALA A 373 -41.82 15.04 -27.29
N ARG A 374 -42.45 15.15 -26.11
CA ARG A 374 -43.56 14.28 -25.72
C ARG A 374 -44.81 14.53 -26.56
N LEU A 375 -45.11 15.80 -26.89
CA LEU A 375 -46.22 16.16 -27.79
C LEU A 375 -46.01 15.62 -29.22
N LEU A 376 -44.76 15.49 -29.66
CA LEU A 376 -44.38 14.87 -30.93
C LEU A 376 -44.42 13.33 -30.90
N GLY A 377 -44.85 12.71 -29.80
CA GLY A 377 -45.02 11.25 -29.68
C GLY A 377 -43.78 10.48 -29.25
N ALA A 378 -42.75 11.16 -28.70
CA ALA A 378 -41.56 10.49 -28.21
C ALA A 378 -41.87 9.52 -27.05
N ARG A 379 -41.39 8.26 -27.16
CA ARG A 379 -41.52 7.25 -26.11
C ARG A 379 -40.71 7.64 -24.87
N SER A 380 -41.23 7.36 -23.68
CA SER A 380 -40.60 7.67 -22.39
C SER A 380 -39.15 7.18 -22.26
N VAL A 381 -38.89 5.90 -22.58
CA VAL A 381 -37.54 5.33 -22.50
C VAL A 381 -36.58 6.01 -23.48
N TRP A 382 -37.06 6.31 -24.68
CA TRP A 382 -36.26 7.03 -25.67
C TRP A 382 -35.91 8.44 -25.20
N LEU A 383 -36.88 9.16 -24.62
CA LEU A 383 -36.67 10.50 -24.06
C LEU A 383 -35.63 10.48 -22.94
N VAL A 384 -35.73 9.51 -22.01
CA VAL A 384 -34.77 9.36 -20.90
C VAL A 384 -33.37 9.05 -21.42
N MET A 385 -33.22 8.04 -22.29
CA MET A 385 -31.91 7.58 -22.77
C MET A 385 -31.25 8.53 -23.76
N ARG A 386 -32.04 9.20 -24.61
CA ARG A 386 -31.52 10.07 -25.67
C ARG A 386 -31.33 11.52 -25.23
N HIS A 387 -32.16 12.01 -24.32
CA HIS A 387 -32.14 13.42 -23.92
C HIS A 387 -31.81 13.60 -22.45
N MET A 388 -32.45 12.88 -21.53
CA MET A 388 -32.30 13.22 -20.11
C MET A 388 -30.96 12.74 -19.52
N ILE A 389 -30.61 11.46 -19.66
CA ILE A 389 -29.34 10.90 -19.16
C ILE A 389 -28.12 11.61 -19.80
N PRO A 390 -28.07 11.84 -21.13
CA PRO A 390 -26.97 12.59 -21.73
C PRO A 390 -26.80 14.00 -21.15
N ASN A 391 -27.89 14.66 -20.75
CA ASN A 391 -27.83 15.98 -20.10
C ASN A 391 -27.40 15.90 -18.62
N THR A 392 -27.48 14.74 -17.96
CA THR A 392 -26.96 14.53 -16.60
C THR A 392 -25.54 13.98 -16.56
N MET A 393 -24.91 13.76 -17.72
CA MET A 393 -23.56 13.18 -17.82
C MET A 393 -22.52 13.94 -17.01
N GLY A 394 -22.64 15.27 -16.88
CA GLY A 394 -21.73 16.05 -16.05
C GLY A 394 -21.74 15.58 -14.59
N VAL A 395 -22.92 15.52 -13.97
CA VAL A 395 -23.10 15.04 -12.59
C VAL A 395 -22.70 13.57 -12.45
N ILE A 396 -23.01 12.74 -13.44
CA ILE A 396 -22.65 11.32 -13.45
C ILE A 396 -21.13 11.14 -13.42
N LEU A 397 -20.40 11.85 -14.28
CA LEU A 397 -18.95 11.76 -14.35
C LEU A 397 -18.29 12.22 -13.05
N VAL A 398 -18.77 13.33 -12.47
CA VAL A 398 -18.30 13.82 -11.16
C VAL A 398 -18.57 12.79 -10.06
N THR A 399 -19.75 12.18 -10.06
CA THR A 399 -20.10 11.12 -9.09
C THR A 399 -19.17 9.92 -9.24
N LEU A 400 -18.91 9.48 -10.47
CA LEU A 400 -18.01 8.36 -10.75
C LEU A 400 -16.58 8.65 -10.25
N THR A 401 -16.08 9.88 -10.41
CA THR A 401 -14.73 10.25 -9.93
C THR A 401 -14.57 10.19 -8.41
N PHE A 402 -15.63 10.40 -7.62
CA PHE A 402 -15.61 10.20 -6.16
C PHE A 402 -15.96 8.77 -5.74
N ALA A 403 -16.69 8.04 -6.59
CA ALA A 403 -17.08 6.66 -6.36
C ALA A 403 -15.87 5.71 -6.37
N VAL A 404 -14.96 5.87 -7.33
CA VAL A 404 -13.73 5.06 -7.45
C VAL A 404 -12.87 5.10 -6.16
N PRO A 405 -12.44 6.27 -5.64
CA PRO A 405 -11.60 6.31 -4.45
C PRO A 405 -12.34 5.83 -3.19
N SER A 406 -13.64 6.09 -3.07
CA SER A 406 -14.46 5.55 -1.98
C SER A 406 -14.51 4.02 -2.00
N ALA A 407 -14.62 3.44 -3.19
CA ALA A 407 -14.59 2.00 -3.41
C ALA A 407 -13.23 1.37 -3.07
N ILE A 408 -12.13 2.00 -3.51
CA ILE A 408 -10.76 1.58 -3.17
C ILE A 408 -10.54 1.62 -1.66
N PHE A 409 -10.97 2.71 -0.99
CA PHE A 409 -10.83 2.82 0.46
C PHE A 409 -11.65 1.76 1.20
N THR A 410 -12.85 1.45 0.72
CA THR A 410 -13.72 0.42 1.31
C THR A 410 -13.11 -0.97 1.12
N GLU A 411 -12.55 -1.29 -0.06
CA GLU A 411 -11.78 -2.51 -0.27
C GLU A 411 -10.61 -2.59 0.72
N ALA A 412 -9.80 -1.53 0.77
CA ALA A 412 -8.63 -1.51 1.64
C ALA A 412 -9.00 -1.69 3.11
N PHE A 413 -10.07 -1.04 3.57
CA PHE A 413 -10.60 -1.19 4.92
C PHE A 413 -11.10 -2.60 5.22
N LEU A 414 -11.86 -3.22 4.30
CA LEU A 414 -12.34 -4.59 4.47
C LEU A 414 -11.21 -5.62 4.46
N SER A 415 -10.24 -5.47 3.57
CA SER A 415 -9.04 -6.32 3.50
C SER A 415 -8.17 -6.12 4.75
N PHE A 416 -8.06 -4.89 5.26
CA PHE A 416 -7.34 -4.58 6.49
C PHE A 416 -7.92 -5.31 7.71
N ILE A 417 -9.25 -5.38 7.84
CA ILE A 417 -9.93 -6.11 8.92
C ILE A 417 -10.11 -7.61 8.63
N GLY A 418 -9.52 -8.14 7.55
CA GLY A 418 -9.52 -9.56 7.21
C GLY A 418 -10.83 -10.11 6.62
N MET A 419 -11.71 -9.23 6.14
CA MET A 419 -12.97 -9.62 5.47
C MET A 419 -12.91 -9.48 3.94
N GLY A 420 -11.99 -8.70 3.40
CA GLY A 420 -11.82 -8.46 1.96
C GLY A 420 -10.89 -9.48 1.29
N VAL A 421 -9.86 -8.98 0.64
CA VAL A 421 -8.81 -9.79 0.01
C VAL A 421 -7.93 -10.40 1.10
N ALA A 422 -7.65 -11.70 0.98
CA ALA A 422 -6.83 -12.46 1.90
C ALA A 422 -5.53 -12.94 1.21
N PRO A 423 -4.44 -13.16 1.98
CA PRO A 423 -3.24 -13.83 1.46
C PRO A 423 -3.58 -15.22 0.90
N PRO A 424 -2.89 -15.70 -0.16
CA PRO A 424 -1.64 -15.16 -0.72
C PRO A 424 -1.83 -13.92 -1.62
N THR A 425 -3.03 -13.72 -2.18
CA THR A 425 -3.28 -12.65 -3.15
C THR A 425 -3.01 -11.26 -2.55
N PRO A 426 -2.07 -10.47 -3.11
CA PRO A 426 -1.81 -9.13 -2.61
C PRO A 426 -2.93 -8.16 -3.02
N SER A 427 -3.33 -7.32 -2.09
CA SER A 427 -4.04 -6.04 -2.30
C SER A 427 -3.44 -5.00 -1.37
N TRP A 428 -3.52 -3.71 -1.70
CA TRP A 428 -2.93 -2.69 -0.82
C TRP A 428 -3.53 -2.72 0.59
N GLY A 429 -4.82 -3.05 0.73
CA GLY A 429 -5.44 -3.23 2.04
C GLY A 429 -4.90 -4.42 2.83
N SER A 430 -4.75 -5.57 2.18
CA SER A 430 -4.18 -6.76 2.82
C SER A 430 -2.71 -6.56 3.22
N MET A 431 -1.92 -5.86 2.40
CA MET A 431 -0.53 -5.51 2.70
C MET A 431 -0.43 -4.56 3.90
N CYS A 432 -1.36 -3.61 4.05
CA CYS A 432 -1.45 -2.78 5.26
C CYS A 432 -1.75 -3.62 6.52
N ASN A 433 -2.57 -4.67 6.42
CA ASN A 433 -2.83 -5.57 7.54
C ASN A 433 -1.57 -6.34 7.94
N GLU A 434 -0.85 -6.88 6.95
CA GLU A 434 0.42 -7.59 7.14
C GLU A 434 1.46 -6.67 7.80
N GLY A 435 1.71 -5.50 7.22
CA GLY A 435 2.71 -4.54 7.72
C GLY A 435 2.35 -3.91 9.07
N LEU A 436 1.09 -3.93 9.50
CA LEU A 436 0.71 -3.46 10.84
C LEU A 436 1.36 -4.32 11.93
N LYS A 437 1.51 -5.63 11.69
CA LYS A 437 2.10 -6.58 12.66
C LYS A 437 3.58 -6.30 12.89
N THR A 438 4.25 -5.71 11.91
CA THR A 438 5.69 -5.42 11.89
C THR A 438 6.01 -3.93 11.98
N MET A 439 5.01 -3.07 12.27
CA MET A 439 5.15 -1.61 12.22
C MET A 439 6.27 -1.05 13.11
N LEU A 440 6.55 -1.69 14.26
CA LEU A 440 7.59 -1.24 15.21
C LEU A 440 9.00 -1.60 14.76
N THR A 441 9.15 -2.65 13.95
CA THR A 441 10.45 -3.17 13.50
C THR A 441 10.77 -2.78 12.06
N THR A 442 9.79 -2.90 11.17
CA THR A 442 9.91 -2.66 9.73
C THR A 442 8.75 -1.82 9.20
N PRO A 443 8.74 -0.52 9.49
CA PRO A 443 7.63 0.37 9.15
C PRO A 443 7.40 0.53 7.64
N HIS A 444 8.37 0.21 6.79
CA HIS A 444 8.20 0.30 5.33
C HIS A 444 7.12 -0.64 4.80
N GLU A 445 6.92 -1.79 5.44
CA GLU A 445 5.90 -2.78 5.05
C GLU A 445 4.48 -2.21 5.14
N LEU A 446 4.22 -1.29 6.09
CA LEU A 446 2.94 -0.59 6.23
C LEU A 446 2.90 0.71 5.42
N ILE A 447 3.97 1.51 5.49
CA ILE A 447 4.00 2.86 4.92
C ILE A 447 3.85 2.80 3.39
N ALA A 448 4.51 1.85 2.73
CA ALA A 448 4.47 1.77 1.28
C ALA A 448 3.05 1.54 0.73
N PRO A 449 2.30 0.47 1.11
CA PRO A 449 0.93 0.29 0.62
C PRO A 449 -0.02 1.40 1.07
N ALA A 450 0.12 1.92 2.30
CA ALA A 450 -0.70 3.03 2.78
C ALA A 450 -0.49 4.32 1.98
N LEU A 451 0.74 4.60 1.55
CA LEU A 451 1.06 5.74 0.69
C LEU A 451 0.42 5.59 -0.69
N PHE A 452 0.45 4.40 -1.28
CA PHE A 452 -0.20 4.13 -2.57
C PHE A 452 -1.73 4.31 -2.50
N ILE A 453 -2.38 3.81 -1.45
CA ILE A 453 -3.81 4.07 -1.21
C ILE A 453 -4.06 5.58 -1.10
N SER A 454 -3.27 6.28 -0.28
CA SER A 454 -3.44 7.71 -0.01
C SER A 454 -3.26 8.57 -1.27
N ILE A 455 -2.20 8.33 -2.04
CA ILE A 455 -1.94 9.02 -3.31
C ILE A 455 -3.06 8.75 -4.30
N THR A 456 -3.53 7.51 -4.40
CA THR A 456 -4.62 7.14 -5.31
C THR A 456 -5.92 7.86 -4.95
N VAL A 457 -6.33 7.78 -3.68
CA VAL A 457 -7.55 8.45 -3.18
C VAL A 457 -7.47 9.96 -3.39
N LEU A 458 -6.34 10.57 -3.04
CA LEU A 458 -6.11 12.00 -3.26
C LEU A 458 -6.18 12.39 -4.73
N ALA A 459 -5.56 11.61 -5.62
CA ALA A 459 -5.55 11.89 -7.05
C ALA A 459 -6.96 11.84 -7.64
N PHE A 460 -7.75 10.81 -7.33
CA PHE A 460 -9.12 10.73 -7.82
C PHE A 460 -10.02 11.84 -7.24
N ASN A 461 -9.88 12.19 -5.96
CA ASN A 461 -10.64 13.29 -5.36
C ASN A 461 -10.33 14.64 -6.02
N LEU A 462 -9.04 14.97 -6.19
CA LEU A 462 -8.62 16.20 -6.87
C LEU A 462 -9.05 16.24 -8.34
N LEU A 463 -9.02 15.09 -9.02
CA LEU A 463 -9.52 14.96 -10.39
C LEU A 463 -11.04 15.19 -10.43
N GLY A 464 -11.79 14.66 -9.47
CA GLY A 464 -13.24 14.84 -9.36
C GLY A 464 -13.65 16.29 -9.10
N ASP A 465 -12.96 16.98 -8.19
CA ASP A 465 -13.16 18.42 -7.95
C ASP A 465 -12.89 19.23 -9.22
N GLY A 466 -11.76 18.95 -9.90
CA GLY A 466 -11.41 19.62 -11.15
C GLY A 466 -12.41 19.37 -12.28
N LEU A 467 -12.95 18.16 -12.36
CA LEU A 467 -13.98 17.80 -13.34
C LEU A 467 -15.30 18.49 -13.02
N ARG A 468 -15.68 18.56 -11.74
CA ARG A 468 -16.85 19.29 -11.28
C ARG A 468 -16.78 20.77 -11.65
N ASP A 469 -15.68 21.44 -11.32
CA ASP A 469 -15.46 22.85 -11.64
C ASP A 469 -15.56 23.13 -13.14
N ALA A 470 -15.03 22.21 -13.96
CA ALA A 470 -15.10 22.33 -15.42
C ALA A 470 -16.52 22.21 -15.97
N LEU A 471 -17.37 21.38 -15.34
CA LEU A 471 -18.73 21.05 -15.78
C LEU A 471 -19.81 21.99 -15.21
N ASP A 472 -19.63 22.52 -13.99
CA ASP A 472 -20.61 23.35 -13.27
C ASP A 472 -20.68 24.81 -13.76
N ALA A 473 -19.66 25.30 -14.47
CA ALA A 473 -19.57 26.71 -14.88
C ALA A 473 -20.50 27.11 -16.06
N ARG A 474 -21.66 26.46 -16.17
CA ARG A 474 -22.85 26.87 -16.95
C ARG A 474 -23.71 27.91 -16.19
N MET A 475 -23.53 28.06 -14.87
CA MET A 475 -24.37 28.95 -14.05
C MET A 475 -23.87 30.40 -13.90
N ARG A 476 -22.63 30.72 -14.32
CA ARG A 476 -22.05 32.07 -14.17
C ARG A 476 -22.05 32.94 -15.42
N SER A 477 -22.51 32.44 -16.56
CA SER A 477 -22.51 33.19 -17.83
C SER A 477 -23.90 33.67 -18.25
N THR A 478 -24.89 33.58 -17.35
CA THR A 478 -26.28 33.99 -17.60
C THR A 478 -26.75 35.09 -16.65
N GLU A 479 -25.85 35.60 -15.79
CA GLU A 479 -25.94 36.92 -15.14
C GLU A 479 -24.97 37.86 -15.84
#